data_AF-A0A1S0UEN0-F1
#
_entry.id   AF-A0A1S0UEN0-F1
#
_cell.length_a   1.000
_cell.length_b   1.000
_cell.length_c   1.000
_cell.angle_alpha   90.00
_cell.angle_beta   90.00
_cell.angle_gamma   90.00
#
_symmetry.space_group_name_H-M   'P 1'
#
loop_
_entity.id
_entity.type
_entity.pdbx_description
1 polymer ?
#
loop_
_entity_poly.entity_id
_entity_poly.type
_entity_poly.pdbx_seq_one_letter_code
_entity_poly.pdbx_strand_id
1 'polypeptide(L)'
;MVHSEIALAHSGYFRRQYSTEMKTQNRPVTLNITHLTNYDANAVRRVVHFFYTGILPCSLAEIPELLALCYKLQVPSMRSIIEKFIIQKAAEHDCLLDCWNITCHRQSDLSLRVKDFVLSYVIRSLEEAVLDLRFAQLDQGAVEELLKRDNLPVRSECDVLRIALMYYFRREGYVNMQSLLNVVRYNCGNEALIRMRQDILCVNDEELRFCFEQNCAYGLWQTQRHLYDQNIWPIIEVQSPRGNPNADCDWINAQFYNLLQPIAEPFR
;
A
#
# COMPACT_ATOMS: atom_id res chain seq x y z
N MET A 1 -18.61 -30.40 -4.64
CA MET A 1 -19.36 -30.85 -3.45
C MET A 1 -18.36 -30.91 -2.30
N VAL A 2 -18.73 -30.45 -1.10
CA VAL A 2 -17.86 -30.42 0.09
C VAL A 2 -18.65 -31.03 1.24
N HIS A 3 -18.02 -31.88 2.05
CA HIS A 3 -18.65 -32.45 3.24
C HIS A 3 -18.90 -31.36 4.28
N SER A 4 -20.09 -31.35 4.87
CA SER A 4 -20.51 -30.32 5.82
C SER A 4 -19.58 -30.30 7.03
N GLU A 5 -19.21 -31.45 7.59
CA GLU A 5 -18.34 -31.54 8.78
C GLU A 5 -17.01 -30.80 8.55
N ILE A 6 -16.43 -30.98 7.36
CA ILE A 6 -15.18 -30.36 6.95
C ILE A 6 -15.37 -28.86 6.75
N ALA A 7 -16.38 -28.45 5.99
CA ALA A 7 -16.67 -27.04 5.74
C ALA A 7 -16.92 -26.26 7.04
N LEU A 8 -17.68 -26.84 7.98
CA LEU A 8 -18.05 -26.23 9.27
C LEU A 8 -16.86 -26.12 10.23
N ALA A 9 -15.90 -27.03 10.13
CA ALA A 9 -14.66 -26.98 10.92
C ALA A 9 -13.80 -25.77 10.52
N HIS A 10 -13.67 -25.50 9.22
CA HIS A 10 -12.76 -24.47 8.70
C HIS A 10 -13.39 -23.08 8.53
N SER A 11 -14.70 -23.00 8.27
CA SER A 11 -15.37 -21.75 7.87
C SER A 11 -16.42 -21.29 8.86
N GLY A 12 -16.24 -20.07 9.39
CA GLY A 12 -17.26 -19.39 10.20
C GLY A 12 -18.52 -19.04 9.38
N TYR A 13 -18.35 -18.78 8.09
CA TYR A 13 -19.45 -18.51 7.16
C TYR A 13 -20.37 -19.74 7.02
N PHE A 14 -19.81 -20.90 6.66
CA PHE A 14 -20.61 -22.11 6.50
C PHE A 14 -21.26 -22.54 7.80
N ARG A 15 -20.58 -22.36 8.95
CA ARG A 15 -21.17 -22.62 10.26
C ARG A 15 -22.45 -21.85 10.49
N ARG A 16 -22.44 -20.55 10.21
CA ARG A 16 -23.63 -19.69 10.37
C ARG A 16 -24.74 -20.07 9.40
N GLN A 17 -24.42 -20.24 8.11
CA GLN A 17 -25.42 -20.60 7.09
C GLN A 17 -26.08 -21.94 7.38
N TYR A 18 -25.27 -22.95 7.71
CA TYR A 18 -25.78 -24.30 8.01
C TYR A 18 -26.66 -24.29 9.26
N SER A 19 -26.25 -23.62 10.34
CA SER A 19 -27.07 -23.52 11.55
C SER A 19 -28.39 -22.78 11.33
N THR A 20 -28.43 -21.76 10.48
CA THR A 20 -29.66 -21.03 10.16
C THR A 20 -30.63 -21.92 9.38
N GLU A 21 -30.16 -22.57 8.31
CA GLU A 21 -31.00 -23.44 7.47
C GLU A 21 -31.49 -24.68 8.23
N MET A 22 -30.61 -25.29 9.03
CA MET A 22 -30.99 -26.45 9.84
C MET A 22 -32.07 -26.10 10.86
N LYS A 23 -32.05 -24.91 11.47
CA LYS A 23 -33.11 -24.45 12.38
C LYS A 23 -34.45 -24.27 11.66
N THR A 24 -34.43 -23.77 10.44
CA THR A 24 -35.64 -23.55 9.65
C THR A 24 -36.28 -24.86 9.20
N GLN A 25 -35.46 -25.83 8.78
CA GLN A 25 -35.95 -27.07 8.17
C GLN A 25 -36.06 -28.25 9.15
N ASN A 26 -35.51 -28.12 10.37
CA ASN A 26 -35.46 -29.14 11.42
C ASN A 26 -34.91 -30.51 10.94
N ARG A 27 -33.95 -30.48 10.01
CA ARG A 27 -33.27 -31.66 9.43
C ARG A 27 -31.89 -31.28 8.85
N PRO A 28 -30.99 -32.24 8.56
CA PRO A 28 -29.76 -31.96 7.82
C PRO A 28 -30.05 -31.34 6.45
N VAL A 29 -29.31 -30.28 6.08
CA VAL A 29 -29.57 -29.49 4.86
C VAL A 29 -28.35 -29.51 3.95
N THR A 30 -28.57 -29.60 2.64
CA THR A 30 -27.54 -29.33 1.63
C THR A 30 -27.54 -27.86 1.28
N LEU A 31 -26.44 -27.15 1.52
CA LEU A 31 -26.31 -25.74 1.20
C LEU A 31 -25.94 -25.54 -0.28
N ASN A 32 -26.75 -24.77 -1.00
CA ASN A 32 -26.47 -24.35 -2.37
C ASN A 32 -25.90 -22.92 -2.36
N ILE A 33 -24.60 -22.81 -2.62
CA ILE A 33 -23.87 -21.54 -2.57
C ILE A 33 -23.76 -20.96 -3.99
N THR A 34 -24.60 -19.98 -4.29
CA THR A 34 -24.71 -19.38 -5.64
C THR A 34 -23.98 -18.04 -5.80
N HIS A 35 -23.58 -17.39 -4.71
CA HIS A 35 -23.02 -16.03 -4.73
C HIS A 35 -21.48 -15.99 -4.78
N LEU A 36 -20.83 -17.12 -5.08
CA LEU A 36 -19.38 -17.22 -5.33
C LEU A 36 -19.05 -17.22 -6.83
N THR A 37 -20.04 -16.99 -7.71
CA THR A 37 -19.88 -17.00 -9.18
C THR A 37 -18.94 -15.93 -9.71
N ASN A 38 -18.65 -14.89 -8.92
CA ASN A 38 -17.79 -13.79 -9.32
C ASN A 38 -16.30 -14.05 -9.07
N TYR A 39 -15.96 -15.21 -8.50
CA TYR A 39 -14.58 -15.62 -8.26
C TYR A 39 -14.15 -16.67 -9.28
N ASP A 40 -12.85 -16.72 -9.56
CA ASP A 40 -12.24 -17.75 -10.38
C ASP A 40 -12.53 -19.14 -9.82
N ALA A 41 -12.87 -20.05 -10.73
CA ALA A 41 -13.22 -21.41 -10.36
C ALA A 41 -12.02 -22.15 -9.75
N ASN A 42 -10.79 -21.86 -10.17
CA ASN A 42 -9.59 -22.48 -9.57
C ASN A 42 -9.34 -21.94 -8.17
N ALA A 43 -9.53 -20.64 -7.93
CA ALA A 43 -9.43 -20.06 -6.59
C ALA A 43 -10.40 -20.73 -5.60
N VAL A 44 -11.67 -20.93 -6.01
CA VAL A 44 -12.66 -21.66 -5.20
C VAL A 44 -12.24 -23.12 -4.99
N ARG A 45 -11.76 -23.82 -6.04
CA ARG A 45 -11.27 -25.20 -5.91
C ARG A 45 -10.08 -25.31 -4.94
N ARG A 46 -9.19 -24.33 -4.91
CA ARG A 46 -8.06 -24.30 -3.96
C ARG A 46 -8.51 -24.13 -2.53
N VAL A 47 -9.51 -23.27 -2.26
CA VAL A 47 -10.11 -23.16 -0.91
C VAL A 47 -10.73 -24.50 -0.49
N VAL A 48 -11.44 -25.16 -1.40
CA VAL A 48 -12.00 -26.50 -1.12
C VAL A 48 -10.88 -27.50 -0.84
N HIS A 49 -9.85 -27.55 -1.68
CA HIS A 49 -8.70 -28.43 -1.48
C HIS A 49 -8.02 -28.18 -0.13
N PHE A 50 -7.88 -26.91 0.27
CA PHE A 50 -7.34 -26.51 1.56
C PHE A 50 -8.17 -27.06 2.72
N PHE A 51 -9.50 -27.09 2.64
CA PHE A 51 -10.33 -27.67 3.71
C PHE A 51 -10.07 -29.17 3.91
N TYR A 52 -9.73 -29.90 2.86
CA TYR A 52 -9.46 -31.33 2.97
C TYR A 52 -8.02 -31.65 3.38
N THR A 53 -7.06 -30.81 3.00
CA THR A 53 -5.63 -31.14 3.10
C THR A 53 -4.85 -30.25 4.07
N GLY A 54 -5.36 -29.07 4.39
CA GLY A 54 -4.61 -28.02 5.08
C GLY A 54 -3.49 -27.39 4.23
N ILE A 55 -3.35 -27.77 2.96
CA ILE A 55 -2.31 -27.29 2.05
C ILE A 55 -2.93 -26.26 1.10
N LEU A 56 -2.29 -25.09 0.98
CA LEU A 56 -2.69 -24.04 0.06
C LEU A 56 -1.58 -23.76 -0.96
N PRO A 57 -1.57 -24.46 -2.12
CA PRO A 57 -0.69 -24.07 -3.21
C PRO A 57 -1.15 -22.74 -3.79
N CYS A 58 -0.28 -21.74 -3.82
CA CYS A 58 -0.56 -20.42 -4.39
C CYS A 58 0.72 -19.70 -4.83
N SER A 59 0.58 -18.81 -5.82
CA SER A 59 1.57 -17.79 -6.16
C SER A 59 1.13 -16.42 -5.66
N LEU A 60 2.03 -15.44 -5.63
CA LEU A 60 1.71 -14.06 -5.19
C LEU A 60 0.58 -13.42 -6.00
N ALA A 61 0.51 -13.68 -7.31
CA ALA A 61 -0.53 -13.15 -8.19
C ALA A 61 -1.95 -13.61 -7.80
N GLU A 62 -2.08 -14.77 -7.16
CA GLU A 62 -3.37 -15.36 -6.78
C GLU A 62 -3.81 -14.92 -5.37
N ILE A 63 -2.89 -14.35 -4.58
CA ILE A 63 -3.15 -13.99 -3.18
C ILE A 63 -4.30 -12.99 -3.01
N PRO A 64 -4.44 -11.91 -3.81
CA PRO A 64 -5.53 -10.96 -3.63
C PRO A 64 -6.92 -11.62 -3.69
N GLU A 65 -7.12 -12.51 -4.66
CA GLU A 65 -8.39 -13.23 -4.82
C GLU A 65 -8.61 -14.25 -3.70
N LEU A 66 -7.56 -14.99 -3.32
CA LEU A 66 -7.61 -15.95 -2.21
C LEU A 66 -7.90 -15.25 -0.87
N LEU A 67 -7.39 -14.04 -0.63
CA LEU A 67 -7.70 -13.23 0.53
C LEU A 67 -9.16 -12.77 0.53
N ALA A 68 -9.68 -12.33 -0.61
CA ALA A 68 -11.08 -11.94 -0.75
C ALA A 68 -12.03 -13.12 -0.46
N LEU A 69 -11.72 -14.31 -0.98
CA LEU A 69 -12.45 -15.55 -0.67
C LEU A 69 -12.32 -15.93 0.80
N CYS A 70 -11.11 -15.85 1.36
CA CYS A 70 -10.83 -16.17 2.76
C CYS A 70 -11.62 -15.27 3.72
N TYR A 71 -11.71 -13.96 3.43
CA TYR A 71 -12.53 -13.01 4.18
C TYR A 71 -14.01 -13.35 4.06
N LYS A 72 -14.52 -13.54 2.84
CA LYS A 72 -15.93 -13.83 2.58
C LYS A 72 -16.40 -15.14 3.23
N LEU A 73 -15.58 -16.18 3.14
CA LEU A 73 -15.84 -17.49 3.73
C LEU A 73 -15.41 -17.58 5.20
N GLN A 74 -14.77 -16.54 5.74
CA GLN A 74 -14.30 -16.48 7.12
C GLN A 74 -13.47 -17.72 7.50
N VAL A 75 -12.30 -17.87 6.87
CA VAL A 75 -11.38 -19.01 7.06
C VAL A 75 -10.07 -18.53 7.71
N PRO A 76 -10.01 -18.31 9.03
CA PRO A 76 -8.85 -17.68 9.69
C PRO A 76 -7.54 -18.47 9.53
N SER A 77 -7.61 -19.81 9.46
CA SER A 77 -6.44 -20.67 9.29
C SER A 77 -5.77 -20.46 7.93
N MET A 78 -6.56 -20.29 6.87
CA MET A 78 -6.06 -19.96 5.54
C MET A 78 -5.41 -18.58 5.52
N ARG A 79 -6.05 -17.57 6.14
CA ARG A 79 -5.45 -16.23 6.29
C ARG A 79 -4.08 -16.30 6.94
N SER A 80 -3.94 -17.03 8.05
CA SER A 80 -2.66 -17.14 8.77
C SER A 80 -1.56 -17.79 7.92
N ILE A 81 -1.90 -18.74 7.04
CA ILE A 81 -0.95 -19.35 6.11
C ILE A 81 -0.53 -18.35 5.03
N ILE A 82 -1.48 -17.61 4.45
CA ILE A 82 -1.20 -16.55 3.47
C ILE A 82 -0.30 -15.47 4.08
N GLU A 83 -0.60 -15.02 5.29
CA GLU A 83 0.21 -14.04 6.02
C GLU A 83 1.67 -14.49 6.19
N LYS A 84 1.87 -15.75 6.59
CA LYS A 84 3.22 -16.33 6.71
C LYS A 84 3.92 -16.42 5.36
N PHE A 85 3.21 -16.80 4.31
CA PHE A 85 3.74 -16.86 2.95
C PHE A 85 4.18 -15.48 2.46
N ILE A 86 3.37 -14.43 2.67
CA ILE A 86 3.72 -13.05 2.32
C ILE A 86 4.98 -12.61 3.07
N ILE A 87 5.08 -12.85 4.39
CA ILE A 87 6.27 -12.49 5.16
C ILE A 87 7.53 -13.19 4.62
N GLN A 88 7.41 -14.49 4.29
CA GLN A 88 8.52 -15.26 3.72
C GLN A 88 8.94 -14.71 2.36
N LYS A 89 7.97 -14.39 1.49
CA LYS A 89 8.23 -13.81 0.16
C LYS A 89 8.74 -12.38 0.19
N ALA A 90 8.35 -11.57 1.17
CA ALA A 90 8.86 -10.22 1.34
C ALA A 90 10.36 -10.18 1.68
N ALA A 91 10.93 -11.29 2.20
CA ALA A 91 12.37 -11.39 2.39
C ALA A 91 13.14 -11.60 1.07
N GLU A 92 12.46 -12.00 -0.01
CA GLU A 92 13.03 -12.12 -1.35
C GLU A 92 12.89 -10.77 -2.08
N HIS A 93 14.02 -10.19 -2.51
CA HIS A 93 14.04 -8.87 -3.15
C HIS A 93 13.08 -8.77 -4.35
N ASP A 94 13.05 -9.79 -5.20
CA ASP A 94 12.21 -9.82 -6.40
C ASP A 94 10.72 -9.85 -6.08
N CYS A 95 10.30 -10.20 -4.87
CA CYS A 95 8.90 -10.30 -4.48
C CYS A 95 8.45 -9.17 -3.55
N LEU A 96 9.39 -8.35 -3.05
CA LEU A 96 9.13 -7.37 -2.00
C LEU A 96 8.06 -6.34 -2.40
N LEU A 97 8.16 -5.77 -3.60
CA LEU A 97 7.21 -4.77 -4.09
C LEU A 97 5.81 -5.36 -4.31
N ASP A 98 5.72 -6.59 -4.83
CA ASP A 98 4.44 -7.29 -4.98
C ASP A 98 3.80 -7.56 -3.61
N CYS A 99 4.59 -8.04 -2.66
CA CYS A 99 4.15 -8.25 -1.28
C CYS A 99 3.64 -6.93 -0.67
N TRP A 100 4.38 -5.84 -0.84
CA TRP A 100 3.98 -4.52 -0.36
C TRP A 100 2.65 -4.08 -0.96
N ASN A 101 2.50 -4.19 -2.28
CA ASN A 101 1.28 -3.83 -2.98
C ASN A 101 0.08 -4.63 -2.47
N ILE A 102 0.25 -5.95 -2.31
CA ILE A 102 -0.78 -6.84 -1.74
C ILE A 102 -1.17 -6.39 -0.33
N THR A 103 -0.20 -6.04 0.53
CA THR A 103 -0.49 -5.61 1.92
C THR A 103 -1.18 -4.25 2.05
N CYS A 104 -1.08 -3.41 1.03
CA CYS A 104 -1.70 -2.09 1.00
C CYS A 104 -3.01 -2.05 0.22
N HIS A 105 -3.40 -3.15 -0.43
CA HIS A 105 -4.62 -3.21 -1.20
C HIS A 105 -5.85 -3.05 -0.28
N ARG A 106 -6.84 -2.25 -0.69
CA ARG A 106 -8.01 -1.92 0.17
C ARG A 106 -8.81 -3.15 0.64
N GLN A 107 -8.75 -4.24 -0.12
CA GLN A 107 -9.47 -5.48 0.17
C GLN A 107 -8.59 -6.52 0.88
N SER A 108 -7.33 -6.22 1.20
CA SER A 108 -6.48 -7.13 1.94
C SER A 108 -6.92 -7.19 3.40
N ASP A 109 -7.64 -8.24 3.79
CA ASP A 109 -7.91 -8.56 5.20
C ASP A 109 -6.66 -9.22 5.82
N LEU A 110 -5.56 -8.47 5.88
CA LEU A 110 -4.30 -8.90 6.50
C LEU A 110 -4.14 -8.19 7.84
N SER A 111 -3.46 -8.83 8.79
CA SER A 111 -3.12 -8.22 10.07
C SER A 111 -2.13 -7.07 9.91
N LEU A 112 -2.28 -6.05 10.76
CA LEU A 112 -1.36 -4.91 10.83
C LEU A 112 0.10 -5.36 11.01
N ARG A 113 0.31 -6.42 11.79
CA ARG A 113 1.64 -7.01 12.01
C ARG A 113 2.33 -7.42 10.71
N VAL A 114 1.60 -8.03 9.78
CA VAL A 114 2.17 -8.45 8.47
C VAL A 114 2.53 -7.23 7.65
N LYS A 115 1.63 -6.23 7.60
CA LYS A 115 1.89 -4.97 6.91
C LYS A 115 3.14 -4.28 7.46
N ASP A 116 3.29 -4.21 8.79
CA ASP A 116 4.46 -3.60 9.43
C ASP A 116 5.76 -4.37 9.16
N PHE A 117 5.71 -5.71 9.11
CA PHE A 117 6.88 -6.51 8.73
C PHE A 117 7.30 -6.25 7.29
N VAL A 118 6.38 -6.32 6.34
CA VAL A 118 6.69 -6.10 4.91
C VAL A 118 7.21 -4.68 4.71
N LEU A 119 6.55 -3.69 5.31
CA LEU A 119 7.00 -2.31 5.28
C LEU A 119 8.42 -2.15 5.85
N SER A 120 8.77 -2.86 6.92
CA SER A 120 10.12 -2.78 7.49
C SER A 120 11.20 -3.23 6.49
N TYR A 121 10.90 -4.23 5.65
CA TYR A 121 11.79 -4.65 4.56
C TYR A 121 11.86 -3.59 3.46
N VAL A 122 10.72 -3.01 3.05
CA VAL A 122 10.69 -1.92 2.05
C VAL A 122 11.49 -0.71 2.52
N ILE A 123 11.34 -0.28 3.77
CA ILE A 123 12.07 0.86 4.33
C ILE A 123 13.57 0.56 4.40
N ARG A 124 13.96 -0.66 4.77
CA ARG A 124 15.37 -1.08 4.83
C ARG A 124 16.04 -1.10 3.45
N SER A 125 15.30 -1.47 2.42
CA SER A 125 15.73 -1.49 1.02
C SER A 125 15.12 -0.32 0.23
N LEU A 126 14.96 0.87 0.83
CA LEU A 126 14.24 1.98 0.19
C LEU A 126 14.85 2.37 -1.17
N GLU A 127 16.18 2.46 -1.24
CA GLU A 127 16.88 2.78 -2.48
C GLU A 127 16.56 1.75 -3.57
N GLU A 128 16.83 0.48 -3.31
CA GLU A 128 16.56 -0.62 -4.24
C GLU A 128 15.08 -0.63 -4.68
N ALA A 129 14.17 -0.45 -3.73
CA ALA A 129 12.72 -0.42 -3.96
C ALA A 129 12.28 0.73 -4.87
N VAL A 130 12.84 1.94 -4.69
CA VAL A 130 12.47 3.13 -5.49
C VAL A 130 13.15 3.12 -6.86
N LEU A 131 14.33 2.50 -6.98
CA LEU A 131 15.04 2.38 -8.25
C LEU A 131 14.51 1.27 -9.16
N ASP A 132 13.84 0.27 -8.60
CA ASP A 132 13.14 -0.76 -9.36
C ASP A 132 12.03 -0.14 -10.23
N LEU A 133 11.99 -0.49 -11.51
CA LEU A 133 10.97 -0.03 -12.46
C LEU A 133 9.55 -0.40 -12.04
N ARG A 134 9.39 -1.50 -11.30
CA ARG A 134 8.09 -1.96 -10.78
C ARG A 134 7.55 -1.06 -9.67
N PHE A 135 8.37 -0.18 -9.10
CA PHE A 135 7.89 0.82 -8.13
C PHE A 135 6.76 1.69 -8.70
N ALA A 136 6.86 2.05 -9.99
CA ALA A 136 5.85 2.84 -10.68
C ALA A 136 4.54 2.07 -10.96
N GLN A 137 4.60 0.74 -10.89
CA GLN A 137 3.46 -0.15 -11.08
C GLN A 137 2.66 -0.37 -9.78
N LEU A 138 3.21 0.03 -8.63
CA LEU A 138 2.51 -0.02 -7.36
C LEU A 138 1.23 0.83 -7.39
N ASP A 139 0.24 0.40 -6.62
CA ASP A 139 -0.92 1.21 -6.34
C ASP A 139 -0.51 2.50 -5.63
N GLN A 140 -1.15 3.61 -5.97
CA GLN A 140 -0.81 4.91 -5.36
C GLN A 140 -0.97 4.85 -3.84
N GLY A 141 -1.98 4.13 -3.34
CA GLY A 141 -2.17 3.93 -1.91
C GLY A 141 -0.97 3.24 -1.25
N ALA A 142 -0.30 2.30 -1.92
CA ALA A 142 0.90 1.64 -1.39
C ALA A 142 2.09 2.61 -1.31
N VAL A 143 2.27 3.46 -2.32
CA VAL A 143 3.31 4.50 -2.31
C VAL A 143 3.02 5.55 -1.24
N GLU A 144 1.77 6.01 -1.13
CA GLU A 144 1.39 6.95 -0.08
C GLU A 144 1.59 6.38 1.33
N GLU A 145 1.24 5.11 1.56
CA GLU A 145 1.42 4.45 2.85
C GLU A 145 2.90 4.27 3.23
N LEU A 146 3.79 4.13 2.24
CA LEU A 146 5.24 4.16 2.42
C LEU A 146 5.70 5.58 2.76
N LEU A 147 5.34 6.54 1.90
CA LEU A 147 5.78 7.93 2.01
C LEU A 147 5.17 8.67 3.19
N LYS A 148 4.14 8.16 3.86
CA LYS A 148 3.58 8.71 5.11
C LYS A 148 4.40 8.36 6.36
N ARG A 149 5.33 7.41 6.27
CA ARG A 149 6.03 6.89 7.46
C ARG A 149 7.03 7.88 8.02
N ASP A 150 7.08 7.96 9.35
CA ASP A 150 7.97 8.87 10.09
C ASP A 150 9.45 8.46 9.99
N ASN A 151 9.72 7.16 9.92
CA ASN A 151 11.05 6.57 9.97
C ASN A 151 11.66 6.32 8.58
N LEU A 152 11.26 7.08 7.57
CA LEU A 152 11.87 6.99 6.24
C LEU A 152 13.35 7.41 6.32
N PRO A 153 14.29 6.64 5.72
CA PRO A 153 15.71 6.97 5.65
C PRO A 153 15.93 8.07 4.59
N VAL A 154 15.43 9.27 4.87
CA VAL A 154 15.54 10.46 4.04
C VAL A 154 16.27 11.57 4.77
N ARG A 155 16.93 12.46 4.04
CA ARG A 155 17.64 13.60 4.64
C ARG A 155 16.69 14.76 4.96
N SER A 156 15.65 14.94 4.16
CA SER A 156 14.63 15.97 4.36
C SER A 156 13.32 15.66 3.63
N GLU A 157 12.27 16.43 3.91
CA GLU A 157 11.02 16.40 3.13
C GLU A 157 11.22 16.67 1.63
N CYS A 158 12.30 17.36 1.23
CA CYS A 158 12.61 17.52 -0.20
C CYS A 158 12.82 16.16 -0.87
N ASP A 159 13.41 15.20 -0.16
CA ASP A 159 13.67 13.87 -0.70
C ASP A 159 12.38 13.05 -0.76
N VAL A 160 11.46 13.23 0.18
CA VAL A 160 10.11 12.63 0.13
C VAL A 160 9.36 13.14 -1.11
N LEU A 161 9.40 14.46 -1.35
CA LEU A 161 8.83 15.05 -2.55
C LEU A 161 9.46 14.45 -3.82
N ARG A 162 10.78 14.36 -3.88
CA ARG A 162 11.48 13.79 -5.04
C ARG A 162 11.09 12.34 -5.30
N ILE A 163 10.99 11.49 -4.27
CA ILE A 163 10.53 10.11 -4.44
C ILE A 163 9.09 10.07 -4.98
N ALA A 164 8.20 10.95 -4.47
CA ALA A 164 6.84 11.08 -5.00
C ALA A 164 6.83 11.50 -6.48
N LEU A 165 7.69 12.44 -6.87
CA LEU A 165 7.82 12.88 -8.25
C LEU A 165 8.45 11.79 -9.15
N MET A 166 9.43 11.03 -8.66
CA MET A 166 9.99 9.88 -9.38
C MET A 166 8.91 8.83 -9.70
N TYR A 167 8.01 8.58 -8.74
CA TYR A 167 6.85 7.74 -8.96
C TYR A 167 5.89 8.32 -10.01
N TYR A 168 5.57 9.62 -9.88
CA TYR A 168 4.73 10.34 -10.83
C TYR A 168 5.26 10.23 -12.26
N PHE A 169 6.55 10.51 -12.48
CA PHE A 169 7.17 10.50 -13.80
C PHE A 169 7.17 9.13 -14.47
N ARG A 170 7.37 8.07 -13.69
CA ARG A 170 7.51 6.71 -14.23
C ARG A 170 6.17 6.01 -14.43
N ARG A 171 5.08 6.57 -13.91
CA ARG A 171 3.77 5.91 -13.94
C ARG A 171 3.02 6.23 -15.24
N GLU A 172 2.70 5.19 -16.00
CA GLU A 172 1.94 5.29 -17.27
C GLU A 172 0.41 5.46 -17.08
N GLY A 173 -0.05 5.90 -15.90
CA GLY A 173 -1.47 5.93 -15.55
C GLY A 173 -1.86 7.14 -14.71
N TYR A 174 -3.15 7.26 -14.44
CA TYR A 174 -3.67 8.37 -13.62
C TYR A 174 -3.06 8.36 -12.21
N VAL A 175 -2.52 9.51 -11.83
CA VAL A 175 -2.03 9.80 -10.48
C VAL A 175 -2.90 10.92 -9.91
N ASN A 176 -3.47 10.69 -8.73
CA ASN A 176 -4.10 11.77 -7.97
C ASN A 176 -3.00 12.61 -7.32
N MET A 177 -2.57 13.67 -8.01
CA MET A 177 -1.46 14.53 -7.58
C MET A 177 -1.71 15.15 -6.21
N GLN A 178 -2.94 15.56 -5.93
CA GLN A 178 -3.30 16.15 -4.64
C GLN A 178 -3.04 15.18 -3.48
N SER A 179 -3.49 13.93 -3.61
CA SER A 179 -3.30 12.90 -2.58
C SER A 179 -1.82 12.50 -2.44
N LEU A 180 -1.11 12.40 -3.56
CA LEU A 180 0.32 12.08 -3.58
C LEU A 180 1.16 13.18 -2.90
N LEU A 181 0.90 14.46 -3.20
CA LEU A 181 1.62 15.59 -2.60
C LEU A 181 1.24 15.84 -1.13
N ASN A 182 0.06 15.39 -0.70
CA ASN A 182 -0.37 15.51 0.69
C ASN A 182 0.42 14.61 1.66
N VAL A 183 1.23 13.67 1.16
CA VAL A 183 2.12 12.86 2.02
C VAL A 183 3.35 13.64 2.47
N VAL A 184 3.69 14.75 1.80
CA VAL A 184 4.85 15.61 2.11
C VAL A 184 4.47 16.58 3.23
N ARG A 185 5.40 16.83 4.16
CA ARG A 185 5.18 17.75 5.28
C ARG A 185 5.75 19.13 4.96
N TYR A 186 4.85 20.09 4.77
CA TYR A 186 5.19 21.46 4.35
C TYR A 186 5.51 22.41 5.51
N ASN A 187 5.40 21.94 6.76
CA ASN A 187 5.86 22.66 7.95
C ASN A 187 7.40 22.60 8.11
N CYS A 188 8.13 22.50 7.00
CA CYS A 188 9.58 22.54 6.96
C CYS A 188 10.08 23.98 6.80
N GLY A 189 11.36 24.23 7.13
CA GLY A 189 11.93 25.59 7.04
C GLY A 189 11.91 26.14 5.61
N ASN A 190 11.96 27.48 5.48
CA ASN A 190 11.86 28.19 4.19
C ASN A 190 12.83 27.67 3.12
N GLU A 191 14.06 27.32 3.49
CA GLU A 191 15.06 26.77 2.56
C GLU A 191 14.64 25.42 1.95
N ALA A 192 13.88 24.60 2.67
CA ALA A 192 13.32 23.36 2.11
C ALA A 192 12.19 23.68 1.14
N LEU A 193 11.27 24.58 1.50
CA LEU A 193 10.16 24.98 0.64
C LEU A 193 10.63 25.65 -0.66
N ILE A 194 11.67 26.48 -0.61
CA ILE A 194 12.27 27.10 -1.81
C ILE A 194 12.82 26.02 -2.75
N ARG A 195 13.54 25.03 -2.21
CA ARG A 195 14.08 23.91 -3.01
C ARG A 195 12.98 23.04 -3.60
N MET A 196 11.97 22.69 -2.82
CA MET A 196 10.80 21.95 -3.33
C MET A 196 10.12 22.71 -4.47
N ARG A 197 9.95 24.03 -4.33
CA ARG A 197 9.36 24.86 -5.38
C ARG A 197 10.21 24.87 -6.65
N GLN A 198 11.53 24.93 -6.53
CA GLN A 198 12.44 24.81 -7.67
C GLN A 198 12.27 23.46 -8.37
N ASP A 199 12.23 22.36 -7.61
CA ASP A 199 12.03 21.02 -8.16
C ASP A 199 10.68 20.91 -8.90
N ILE A 200 9.60 21.45 -8.35
CA ILE A 200 8.27 21.50 -9.00
C ILE A 200 8.30 22.33 -10.28
N LEU A 201 9.01 23.47 -10.29
CA LEU A 201 9.14 24.30 -11.50
C LEU A 201 9.91 23.58 -12.62
N CYS A 202 10.89 22.74 -12.26
CA CYS A 202 11.61 21.92 -13.25
C CYS A 202 10.73 20.85 -13.92
N VAL A 203 9.64 20.42 -13.29
CA VAL A 203 8.69 19.44 -13.87
C VAL A 203 7.88 20.05 -15.02
N ASN A 204 7.68 21.38 -15.04
CA ASN A 204 6.89 22.10 -16.03
C ASN A 204 5.45 21.55 -16.21
N ASP A 205 4.79 21.25 -15.09
CA ASP A 205 3.41 20.76 -15.02
C ASP A 205 2.54 21.73 -14.19
N GLU A 206 1.51 22.30 -14.80
CA GLU A 206 0.65 23.31 -14.16
C GLU A 206 -0.25 22.73 -13.06
N GLU A 207 -0.78 21.52 -13.26
CA GLU A 207 -1.65 20.86 -12.28
C GLU A 207 -0.84 20.49 -11.03
N LEU A 208 0.34 19.90 -11.23
CA LEU A 208 1.27 19.57 -10.15
C LEU A 208 1.66 20.83 -9.36
N ARG A 209 1.96 21.93 -10.06
CA ARG A 209 2.30 23.20 -9.43
C ARG A 209 1.14 23.75 -8.61
N PHE A 210 -0.08 23.70 -9.14
CA PHE A 210 -1.26 24.14 -8.43
C PHE A 210 -1.50 23.32 -7.14
N CYS A 211 -1.44 21.98 -7.23
CA CYS A 211 -1.56 21.10 -6.08
C CYS A 211 -0.46 21.35 -5.04
N PHE A 212 0.78 21.59 -5.47
CA PHE A 212 1.89 21.91 -4.57
C PHE A 212 1.62 23.20 -3.78
N GLU A 213 1.23 24.29 -4.45
CA GLU A 213 0.97 25.59 -3.79
C GLU A 213 -0.22 25.47 -2.81
N GLN A 214 -1.26 24.70 -3.13
CA GLN A 214 -2.36 24.42 -2.21
C GLN A 214 -1.89 23.67 -0.95
N ASN A 215 -1.10 22.61 -1.11
CA ASN A 215 -0.59 21.85 0.02
C ASN A 215 0.38 22.68 0.88
N CYS A 216 1.22 23.51 0.27
CA CYS A 216 2.09 24.46 0.98
C CYS A 216 1.28 25.44 1.83
N ALA A 217 0.27 26.10 1.23
CA ALA A 217 -0.59 27.05 1.93
C ALA A 217 -1.30 26.38 3.12
N TYR A 218 -1.81 25.17 2.92
CA TYR A 218 -2.48 24.41 3.97
C TYR A 218 -1.53 24.02 5.11
N GLY A 219 -0.35 23.48 4.81
CA GLY A 219 0.64 23.09 5.83
C GLY A 219 1.19 24.28 6.63
N LEU A 220 1.41 25.42 5.98
CA LEU A 220 1.80 26.66 6.66
C LEU A 220 0.68 27.19 7.57
N TRP A 221 -0.56 27.18 7.08
CA TRP A 221 -1.71 27.57 7.89
C TRP A 221 -1.89 26.68 9.12
N GLN A 222 -1.74 25.36 8.98
CA GLN A 222 -1.77 24.44 10.12
C GLN A 222 -0.68 24.81 11.15
N THR A 223 0.55 25.03 10.69
CA THR A 223 1.68 25.39 11.56
C THR A 223 1.42 26.69 12.33
N GLN A 224 0.93 27.72 11.63
CA GLN A 224 0.57 29.00 12.26
C GLN A 224 -0.57 28.83 13.27
N ARG A 225 -1.63 28.10 12.92
CA ARG A 225 -2.76 27.85 13.82
C ARG A 225 -2.32 27.20 15.14
N HIS A 226 -1.39 26.25 15.09
CA HIS A 226 -0.83 25.62 16.29
C HIS A 226 0.02 26.55 17.16
N LEU A 227 0.71 27.51 16.55
CA LEU A 227 1.50 28.50 17.30
C LEU A 227 0.62 29.51 18.04
N TYR A 228 -0.51 29.90 17.45
CA TYR A 228 -1.35 30.98 17.97
C TYR A 228 -2.49 30.52 18.88
N ASP A 229 -2.98 29.28 18.78
CA ASP A 229 -4.08 28.81 19.64
C ASP A 229 -3.99 27.31 19.96
N GLN A 230 -3.38 27.00 21.10
CA GLN A 230 -3.21 25.62 21.60
C GLN A 230 -4.51 25.01 22.17
N ASN A 231 -5.59 25.80 22.31
CA ASN A 231 -6.82 25.40 22.98
C ASN A 231 -8.00 25.14 22.02
N ILE A 232 -7.82 25.31 20.70
CA ILE A 232 -8.89 25.02 19.74
C ILE A 232 -9.03 23.52 19.52
N TRP A 233 -10.22 23.01 19.86
CA TRP A 233 -10.65 21.66 19.51
C TRP A 233 -11.10 21.58 18.04
N PRO A 234 -10.78 20.51 17.30
CA PRO A 234 -9.89 19.41 17.69
C PRO A 234 -8.40 19.81 17.58
N ILE A 235 -7.60 19.33 18.52
CA ILE A 235 -6.13 19.42 18.45
C ILE A 235 -5.68 18.58 17.25
N ILE A 236 -5.19 19.23 16.21
CA ILE A 236 -4.59 18.54 15.06
C ILE A 236 -3.16 18.18 15.46
N GLU A 237 -2.78 16.91 15.49
CA GLU A 237 -1.37 16.56 15.71
C GLU A 237 -0.55 16.95 14.47
N VAL A 238 0.19 18.06 14.57
CA VAL A 238 1.15 18.44 13.52
C VAL A 238 2.36 17.52 13.60
N GLN A 239 2.49 16.67 12.59
CA GLN A 239 3.66 15.83 12.45
C GLN A 239 4.88 16.68 12.11
N SER A 240 5.99 16.47 12.81
CA SER A 240 7.25 17.16 12.49
C SER A 240 7.77 16.73 11.12
N PRO A 241 8.46 17.61 10.37
CA PRO A 241 9.14 17.23 9.13
C PRO A 241 10.09 16.06 9.34
N ARG A 242 10.14 15.15 8.37
CA ARG A 242 11.10 14.03 8.35
C ARG A 242 12.45 14.50 7.86
N GLY A 243 13.48 13.82 8.33
CA GLY A 243 14.84 14.03 7.89
C GLY A 243 15.87 13.63 8.92
N ASN A 244 16.90 12.92 8.49
CA ASN A 244 18.14 12.75 9.22
C ASN A 244 19.26 13.35 8.37
N PRO A 245 19.94 14.44 8.81
CA PRO A 245 21.03 15.06 8.04
C PRO A 245 22.14 14.10 7.63
N ASN A 246 22.30 12.97 8.33
CA ASN A 246 23.31 11.94 8.07
C ASN A 246 22.80 10.79 7.20
N ALA A 247 21.56 10.85 6.69
CA ALA A 247 21.03 9.82 5.81
C ALA A 247 21.75 9.85 4.44
N ASP A 248 22.17 8.68 3.97
CA ASP A 248 22.73 8.50 2.63
C ASP A 248 21.60 8.55 1.59
N CYS A 249 21.47 9.69 0.92
CA CYS A 249 20.33 10.02 0.05
C CYS A 249 20.77 10.70 -1.25
N ASP A 250 22.06 10.65 -1.59
CA ASP A 250 22.57 11.32 -2.79
C ASP A 250 22.01 10.69 -4.07
N TRP A 251 21.69 9.39 -4.01
CA TRP A 251 21.00 8.68 -5.07
C TRP A 251 19.64 9.30 -5.41
N ILE A 252 18.87 9.82 -4.43
CA ILE A 252 17.54 10.41 -4.67
C ILE A 252 17.68 11.63 -5.59
N ASN A 253 18.62 12.52 -5.27
CA ASN A 253 18.87 13.72 -6.06
C ASN A 253 19.36 13.36 -7.46
N ALA A 254 20.35 12.47 -7.56
CA ALA A 254 20.90 12.03 -8.83
C ALA A 254 19.80 11.44 -9.73
N GLN A 255 18.96 10.58 -9.18
CA GLN A 255 17.93 9.87 -9.94
C GLN A 255 16.75 10.78 -10.32
N PHE A 256 16.36 11.69 -9.44
CA PHE A 256 15.35 12.71 -9.77
C PHE A 256 15.80 13.61 -10.92
N TYR A 257 17.00 14.17 -10.87
CA TYR A 257 17.49 15.05 -11.95
C TYR A 257 17.79 14.29 -13.24
N ASN A 258 18.17 13.01 -13.18
CA ASN A 258 18.27 12.17 -14.37
C ASN A 258 16.93 11.98 -15.08
N LEU A 259 15.81 11.90 -14.34
CA LEU A 259 14.46 11.81 -14.94
C LEU A 259 13.99 13.12 -15.56
N LEU A 260 14.50 14.26 -15.09
CA LEU A 260 14.19 15.59 -15.63
C LEU A 260 14.98 15.91 -16.91
N GLN A 261 16.07 15.21 -17.19
CA GLN A 261 16.78 15.39 -18.44
C GLN A 261 15.92 14.85 -19.58
N PRO A 262 15.70 15.62 -20.67
CA PRO A 262 15.04 15.07 -21.83
C PRO A 262 15.84 13.85 -22.28
N ILE A 263 15.15 12.71 -22.48
CA ILE A 263 15.73 11.57 -23.16
C ILE A 263 16.22 12.13 -24.49
N ALA A 264 17.53 12.30 -24.62
CA ALA A 264 18.11 12.62 -25.90
C ALA A 264 17.74 11.46 -26.80
N GLU A 265 16.75 11.66 -27.68
CA GLU A 265 16.51 10.74 -28.78
C GLU A 265 17.87 10.49 -29.41
N PRO A 266 18.35 9.23 -29.48
CA PRO A 266 19.53 8.96 -30.26
C PRO A 266 19.14 9.28 -31.70
N PHE A 267 19.57 10.44 -32.18
CA PHE A 267 19.66 10.73 -33.60
C PHE A 267 20.52 9.62 -34.23
N ARG A 268 19.88 8.60 -34.81
CA ARG A 268 20.18 7.97 -36.12
C ARG A 268 19.39 6.69 -36.34
#